data_AF-A0A838F700-F1
#
_entry.id   AF-A0A838F700-F1
#
_cell.length_a   1.000
_cell.length_b   1.000
_cell.length_c   1.000
_cell.angle_alpha   90.00
_cell.angle_beta   90.00
_cell.angle_gamma   90.00
#
_symmetry.space_group_name_H-M   'P 1'
#
loop_
_entity.id
_entity.type
_entity.pdbx_description
1 polymer ?
#
loop_
_entity_poly.entity_id
_entity_poly.type
_entity_poly.pdbx_seq_one_letter_code
_entity_poly.pdbx_strand_id
1 'polypeptide(L)'
;NMVALLGWSPIEAKEIFTMQQLIKEFNLQRIHKAGAKFDFEKASWFNHEYMKHKSGEELAAYLQPLLAERGINASPEYITQACEVAKLRSTFVHELWDHSHFFFVQPESFDSSVVKNKWTESARKNIELMKSEIVAAEDFAASSLETLLHNFLQENNFKAGEILPVLRVMLIGSKTGPAVFEIMAVLGKDESIIRMNRAEVVFDKMMAAV
;
A
#
# COMPACT_ATOMS: atom_id res chain seq x y z
N ASN A 1 7.57 -13.69 -20.42
CA ASN A 1 6.45 -12.99 -21.08
C ASN A 1 6.92 -11.92 -22.05
N MET A 2 7.51 -10.81 -21.55
CA MET A 2 7.96 -9.69 -22.39
C MET A 2 8.81 -10.14 -23.60
N VAL A 3 9.82 -10.99 -23.38
CA VAL A 3 10.67 -11.54 -24.45
C VAL A 3 9.85 -12.27 -25.52
N ALA A 4 8.80 -12.99 -25.13
CA ALA A 4 7.94 -13.68 -26.10
C ALA A 4 7.16 -12.68 -26.96
N LEU A 5 6.75 -11.54 -26.41
CA LEU A 5 6.03 -10.50 -27.16
C LEU A 5 6.95 -9.57 -27.98
N LEU A 6 8.28 -9.72 -27.85
CA LEU A 6 9.25 -9.04 -28.71
C LEU A 6 9.31 -9.75 -30.06
N GLY A 7 8.42 -9.34 -30.96
CA GLY A 7 8.38 -9.85 -32.34
C GLY A 7 7.39 -10.99 -32.55
N TRP A 8 6.58 -11.36 -31.56
CA TRP A 8 5.42 -12.23 -31.75
C TRP A 8 4.18 -11.57 -31.15
N SER A 9 3.03 -11.70 -31.84
CA SER A 9 1.75 -11.17 -31.36
C SER A 9 0.73 -12.28 -31.12
N PRO A 10 0.06 -12.30 -29.95
CA PRO A 10 -1.02 -13.23 -29.64
C PRO A 10 -2.24 -13.01 -30.55
N ILE A 11 -3.16 -13.97 -30.57
CA ILE A 11 -4.39 -13.90 -31.37
C ILE A 11 -5.35 -12.87 -30.75
N GLU A 12 -5.50 -12.93 -29.43
CA GLU A 12 -6.29 -11.98 -28.66
C GLU A 12 -5.43 -10.82 -28.15
N ALA A 13 -6.05 -9.71 -27.72
CA ALA A 13 -5.36 -8.55 -27.14
C ALA A 13 -4.82 -8.80 -25.71
N LYS A 14 -4.57 -10.06 -25.36
CA LYS A 14 -4.04 -10.47 -24.06
C LYS A 14 -2.53 -10.26 -24.05
N GLU A 15 -2.00 -9.67 -22.99
CA GLU A 15 -0.55 -9.45 -22.85
C GLU A 15 0.09 -10.30 -21.76
N ILE A 16 -0.64 -10.67 -20.69
CA ILE A 16 -0.10 -11.47 -19.58
C ILE A 16 -0.32 -12.96 -19.82
N PHE A 17 0.76 -13.74 -19.89
CA PHE A 17 0.70 -15.18 -20.14
C PHE A 17 1.45 -16.00 -19.09
N THR A 18 0.93 -17.17 -18.78
CA THR A 18 1.76 -18.24 -18.21
C THR A 18 2.56 -18.93 -19.32
N MET A 19 3.62 -19.66 -18.96
CA MET A 19 4.37 -20.46 -19.92
C MET A 19 3.46 -21.48 -20.66
N GLN A 20 2.51 -22.08 -19.95
CA GLN A 20 1.54 -23.02 -20.54
C GLN A 20 0.60 -22.35 -21.55
N GLN A 21 0.21 -21.10 -21.31
CA GLN A 21 -0.59 -20.34 -22.26
C GLN A 21 0.23 -19.97 -23.50
N LEU A 22 1.50 -19.55 -23.33
CA LEU A 22 2.40 -19.32 -24.45
C LEU A 22 2.59 -20.57 -25.29
N ILE A 23 2.82 -21.75 -24.69
CA ILE A 23 2.96 -23.02 -25.43
C ILE A 23 1.71 -23.31 -26.29
N LYS A 24 0.51 -23.06 -25.76
CA LYS A 24 -0.74 -23.33 -26.46
C LYS A 24 -1.03 -22.36 -27.60
N GLU A 25 -0.65 -21.10 -27.43
CA GLU A 25 -1.01 -20.03 -28.37
C GLU A 25 0.10 -19.71 -29.39
N PHE A 26 1.36 -20.03 -29.07
CA PHE A 26 2.49 -19.68 -29.90
C PHE A 26 2.42 -20.35 -31.27
N ASN A 27 2.59 -19.54 -32.31
CA ASN A 27 2.61 -19.96 -33.70
C ASN A 27 3.62 -19.11 -34.48
N LEU A 28 4.52 -19.78 -35.22
CA LEU A 28 5.55 -19.17 -36.05
C LEU A 28 4.98 -18.19 -37.09
N GLN A 29 3.76 -18.41 -37.58
CA GLN A 29 3.10 -17.53 -38.56
C GLN A 29 2.85 -16.11 -38.04
N ARG A 30 2.84 -15.92 -36.71
CA ARG A 30 2.60 -14.62 -36.05
C ARG A 30 3.88 -13.94 -35.56
N ILE A 31 5.04 -14.41 -36.02
CA ILE A 31 6.32 -13.75 -35.80
C ILE A 31 6.49 -12.64 -36.85
N HIS A 32 6.78 -11.43 -36.37
CA HIS A 32 7.04 -10.26 -37.20
C HIS A 32 8.48 -10.28 -37.70
N LYS A 33 8.66 -9.89 -38.97
CA LYS A 33 10.00 -9.80 -39.60
C LYS A 33 10.78 -8.55 -39.21
N ALA A 34 10.10 -7.52 -38.69
CA ALA A 34 10.73 -6.29 -38.24
C ALA A 34 11.51 -6.52 -36.93
N GLY A 35 12.61 -5.78 -36.74
CA GLY A 35 13.37 -5.83 -35.50
C GLY A 35 12.51 -5.40 -34.31
N ALA A 36 12.50 -6.19 -33.25
CA ALA A 36 11.82 -5.84 -32.02
C ALA A 36 12.66 -4.83 -31.22
N LYS A 37 12.07 -3.69 -30.86
CA LYS A 37 12.69 -2.73 -29.96
C LYS A 37 12.37 -3.12 -28.52
N PHE A 38 13.40 -3.19 -27.68
CA PHE A 38 13.21 -3.37 -26.25
C PHE A 38 12.58 -2.11 -25.64
N ASP A 39 11.56 -2.31 -24.81
CA ASP A 39 10.85 -1.27 -24.08
C ASP A 39 10.93 -1.57 -22.58
N PHE A 40 11.66 -0.73 -21.85
CA PHE A 40 11.90 -0.89 -20.42
C PHE A 40 10.64 -0.62 -19.59
N GLU A 41 9.82 0.36 -19.99
CA GLU A 41 8.58 0.69 -19.28
C GLU A 41 7.60 -0.47 -19.41
N LYS A 42 7.48 -1.04 -20.61
CA LYS A 42 6.65 -2.23 -20.85
C LYS A 42 7.16 -3.45 -20.09
N ALA A 43 8.49 -3.66 -20.04
CA ALA A 43 9.08 -4.74 -19.24
C ALA A 43 8.78 -4.58 -17.74
N SER A 44 8.86 -3.34 -17.23
CA SER A 44 8.53 -3.01 -15.84
C SER A 44 7.04 -3.23 -15.56
N TRP A 45 6.16 -2.82 -16.48
CA TRP A 45 4.73 -3.08 -16.38
C TRP A 45 4.42 -4.57 -16.29
N PHE A 46 5.04 -5.41 -17.13
CA PHE A 46 4.93 -6.86 -17.01
C PHE A 46 5.34 -7.34 -15.62
N ASN A 47 6.50 -6.88 -15.12
CA ASN A 47 7.00 -7.31 -13.83
C ASN A 47 6.04 -6.93 -12.69
N HIS A 48 5.50 -5.71 -12.72
CA HIS A 48 4.48 -5.26 -11.77
C HIS A 48 3.20 -6.12 -11.83
N GLU A 49 2.72 -6.45 -13.03
CA GLU A 49 1.57 -7.35 -13.17
C GLU A 49 1.87 -8.73 -12.58
N TYR A 50 3.04 -9.32 -12.82
CA TYR A 50 3.42 -10.58 -12.16
C TYR A 50 3.59 -10.44 -10.65
N MET A 51 4.11 -9.31 -10.14
CA MET A 51 4.21 -9.05 -8.70
C MET A 51 2.84 -9.07 -8.02
N LYS A 52 1.80 -8.49 -8.63
CA LYS A 52 0.43 -8.52 -8.09
C LYS A 52 -0.13 -9.94 -7.95
N HIS A 53 0.27 -10.85 -8.84
CA HIS A 53 -0.20 -12.24 -8.86
C HIS A 53 0.58 -13.15 -7.92
N LYS A 54 1.71 -12.70 -7.35
CA LYS A 54 2.42 -13.44 -6.31
C LYS A 54 1.62 -13.44 -5.02
N SER A 55 1.71 -14.54 -4.28
CA SER A 55 1.09 -14.60 -2.96
C SER A 55 1.94 -13.83 -1.94
N GLY A 56 1.31 -13.30 -0.91
CA GLY A 56 1.99 -12.63 0.19
C GLY A 56 2.99 -13.55 0.87
N GLU A 57 2.72 -14.87 0.95
CA GLU A 57 3.64 -15.85 1.52
C GLU A 57 4.92 -15.99 0.67
N GLU A 58 4.78 -16.04 -0.66
CA GLU A 58 5.94 -16.06 -1.56
C GLU A 58 6.79 -14.80 -1.40
N LEU A 59 6.14 -13.63 -1.24
CA LEU A 59 6.81 -12.35 -1.08
C LEU A 59 7.42 -12.18 0.32
N ALA A 60 6.79 -12.73 1.35
CA ALA A 60 7.26 -12.71 2.74
C ALA A 60 8.63 -13.39 2.87
N ALA A 61 8.90 -14.44 2.10
CA ALA A 61 10.19 -15.12 2.07
C ALA A 61 11.37 -14.18 1.69
N TYR A 62 11.11 -13.12 0.92
CA TYR A 62 12.13 -12.11 0.59
C TYR A 62 12.28 -11.03 1.66
N LEU A 63 11.21 -10.75 2.42
CA LEU A 63 11.21 -9.71 3.44
C LEU A 63 11.73 -10.21 4.80
N GLN A 64 11.51 -11.49 5.12
CA GLN A 64 11.93 -12.13 6.37
C GLN A 64 13.42 -11.95 6.70
N PRO A 65 14.38 -12.19 5.77
CA PRO A 65 15.80 -11.98 6.07
C PRO A 65 16.11 -10.52 6.43
N LEU A 66 15.49 -9.57 5.74
CA LEU A 66 15.69 -8.14 5.98
C LEU A 66 15.13 -7.71 7.35
N LEU A 67 14.00 -8.27 7.76
CA LEU A 67 13.44 -8.05 9.10
C LEU A 67 14.38 -8.59 10.19
N ALA A 68 14.92 -9.80 9.99
CA ALA A 68 15.87 -10.42 10.91
C ALA A 68 17.17 -9.61 11.06
N GLU A 69 17.73 -9.12 9.94
CA GLU A 69 18.91 -8.23 9.94
C GLU A 69 18.67 -6.94 10.73
N ARG A 70 17.43 -6.44 10.74
CA ARG A 70 17.02 -5.22 11.46
C ARG A 70 16.56 -5.48 12.90
N GLY A 71 16.59 -6.74 13.36
CA GLY A 71 16.11 -7.12 14.69
C GLY A 71 14.61 -6.97 14.87
N ILE A 72 13.84 -6.97 13.79
CA ILE A 72 12.38 -6.83 13.80
C ILE A 72 11.76 -8.22 13.83
N ASN A 73 10.97 -8.50 14.87
CA ASN A 73 10.22 -9.73 15.01
C ASN A 73 8.73 -9.48 14.70
N ALA A 74 8.21 -10.19 13.70
CA ALA A 74 6.80 -10.21 13.33
C ALA A 74 6.37 -11.63 12.99
N SER A 75 5.09 -11.96 13.16
CA SER A 75 4.61 -13.30 12.80
C SER A 75 4.62 -13.48 11.28
N PRO A 76 4.77 -14.72 10.76
CA PRO A 76 4.68 -14.98 9.33
C PRO A 76 3.39 -14.45 8.70
N GLU A 77 2.26 -14.57 9.41
CA GLU A 77 0.94 -14.10 8.96
C GLU A 77 0.93 -12.57 8.80
N TYR A 78 1.51 -11.85 9.76
CA TYR A 78 1.62 -10.39 9.71
C TYR A 78 2.49 -9.92 8.53
N ILE A 79 3.62 -10.60 8.29
CA ILE A 79 4.52 -10.30 7.18
C ILE A 79 3.79 -10.55 5.84
N THR A 80 3.05 -11.66 5.73
CA THR A 80 2.22 -11.97 4.56
C THR A 80 1.20 -10.87 4.30
N GLN A 81 0.48 -10.40 5.32
CA GLN A 81 -0.50 -9.31 5.20
C GLN A 81 0.15 -7.99 4.73
N ALA A 82 1.32 -7.64 5.29
CA ALA A 82 2.07 -6.48 4.84
C ALA A 82 2.51 -6.60 3.37
N CYS A 83 2.94 -7.79 2.95
CA CYS A 83 3.32 -8.07 1.56
C CYS A 83 2.12 -8.02 0.60
N GLU A 84 0.94 -8.49 1.01
CA GLU A 84 -0.30 -8.40 0.22
C GLU A 84 -0.67 -6.96 -0.13
N VAL A 85 -0.48 -6.03 0.81
CA VAL A 85 -0.70 -4.61 0.55
C VAL A 85 0.44 -4.01 -0.29
N ALA A 86 1.70 -4.32 0.04
CA ALA A 86 2.86 -3.73 -0.62
C ALA A 86 3.03 -4.18 -2.08
N LYS A 87 2.59 -5.38 -2.46
CA LYS A 87 2.73 -5.90 -3.84
C LYS A 87 1.95 -5.08 -4.86
N LEU A 88 0.85 -4.46 -4.46
CA LEU A 88 0.03 -3.60 -5.32
C LEU A 88 0.76 -2.31 -5.74
N ARG A 89 1.86 -1.97 -5.06
CA ARG A 89 2.68 -0.78 -5.34
C ARG A 89 4.11 -1.13 -5.78
N SER A 90 4.51 -2.39 -5.66
CA SER A 90 5.87 -2.83 -5.95
C SER A 90 5.96 -3.38 -7.38
N THR A 91 6.91 -2.85 -8.14
CA THR A 91 7.33 -3.39 -9.43
C THR A 91 8.36 -4.48 -9.23
N PHE A 92 9.26 -4.34 -8.25
CA PHE A 92 10.31 -5.33 -7.95
C PHE A 92 10.30 -5.74 -6.48
N VAL A 93 10.85 -6.93 -6.19
CA VAL A 93 10.93 -7.48 -4.83
C VAL A 93 11.72 -6.57 -3.88
N HIS A 94 12.79 -5.93 -4.35
CA HIS A 94 13.59 -5.05 -3.50
C HIS A 94 12.83 -3.80 -3.02
N GLU A 95 11.76 -3.41 -3.72
CA GLU A 95 10.90 -2.28 -3.35
C GLU A 95 9.88 -2.64 -2.26
N LEU A 96 9.73 -3.93 -1.92
CA LEU A 96 8.78 -4.38 -0.90
C LEU A 96 9.05 -3.69 0.44
N TRP A 97 10.32 -3.53 0.82
CA TRP A 97 10.68 -2.83 2.05
C TRP A 97 10.17 -1.38 2.03
N ASP A 98 10.47 -0.63 0.98
CA ASP A 98 10.08 0.78 0.88
C ASP A 98 8.55 0.95 0.97
N HIS A 99 7.81 -0.02 0.42
CA HIS A 99 6.35 -0.05 0.43
C HIS A 99 5.70 -0.74 1.64
N SER A 100 6.47 -1.30 2.58
CA SER A 100 5.93 -2.02 3.75
C SER A 100 6.58 -1.66 5.09
N HIS A 101 7.71 -0.96 5.10
CA HIS A 101 8.49 -0.71 6.32
C HIS A 101 7.66 -0.08 7.45
N PHE A 102 6.70 0.78 7.10
CA PHE A 102 5.83 1.44 8.05
C PHE A 102 4.90 0.48 8.81
N PHE A 103 4.68 -0.75 8.33
CA PHE A 103 3.98 -1.76 9.13
C PHE A 103 4.81 -2.21 10.33
N PHE A 104 6.13 -2.27 10.16
CA PHE A 104 7.05 -2.81 11.15
C PHE A 104 7.69 -1.74 12.04
N VAL A 105 7.77 -0.50 11.55
CA VAL A 105 8.42 0.61 12.24
C VAL A 105 7.48 1.80 12.28
N GLN A 106 7.25 2.34 13.48
CA GLN A 106 6.46 3.55 13.63
C GLN A 106 7.16 4.76 12.97
N PRO A 107 6.40 5.70 12.39
CA PRO A 107 7.00 6.89 11.79
C PRO A 107 7.76 7.73 12.83
N GLU A 108 9.00 8.08 12.53
CA GLU A 108 9.81 9.02 13.33
C GLU A 108 9.59 10.47 12.92
N SER A 109 9.16 10.69 11.67
CA SER A 109 8.88 12.00 11.10
C SER A 109 7.56 11.98 10.34
N PHE A 110 6.97 13.15 10.18
CA PHE A 110 5.67 13.33 9.54
C PHE A 110 5.75 14.35 8.42
N ASP A 111 4.99 14.15 7.35
CA ASP A 111 4.91 15.09 6.23
C ASP A 111 4.38 16.46 6.72
N SER A 112 5.30 17.41 6.88
CA SER A 112 4.98 18.74 7.40
C SER A 112 4.03 19.52 6.50
N SER A 113 3.97 19.22 5.20
CA SER A 113 3.07 19.91 4.27
C SER A 113 1.61 19.52 4.54
N VAL A 114 1.35 18.27 4.93
CA VAL A 114 0.01 17.85 5.34
C VAL A 114 -0.35 18.46 6.68
N VAL A 115 0.56 18.37 7.66
CA VAL A 115 0.31 18.89 9.02
C VAL A 115 -0.01 20.38 8.97
N LYS A 116 0.85 21.20 8.36
CA LYS A 116 0.66 22.66 8.31
C LYS A 116 -0.60 23.10 7.57
N ASN A 117 -1.00 22.37 6.54
CA ASN A 117 -2.14 22.77 5.69
C ASN A 117 -3.48 22.20 6.16
N LYS A 118 -3.47 21.12 6.97
CA LYS A 118 -4.70 20.37 7.29
C LYS A 118 -4.92 20.15 8.79
N TRP A 119 -3.90 20.27 9.64
CA TRP A 119 -4.05 20.12 11.10
C TRP A 119 -4.59 21.40 11.74
N THR A 120 -5.90 21.60 11.62
CA THR A 120 -6.64 22.68 12.28
C THR A 120 -7.34 22.17 13.54
N GLU A 121 -7.85 23.07 14.38
CA GLU A 121 -8.67 22.70 15.55
C GLU A 121 -9.89 21.84 15.15
N SER A 122 -10.52 22.17 14.03
CA SER A 122 -11.62 21.38 13.46
C SER A 122 -11.15 19.97 13.05
N ALA A 123 -10.02 19.87 12.35
CA ALA A 123 -9.47 18.57 11.94
C ALA A 123 -9.11 17.71 13.16
N ARG A 124 -8.55 18.32 14.22
CA ARG A 124 -8.26 17.64 15.48
C ARG A 124 -9.54 17.06 16.11
N LYS A 125 -10.59 17.88 16.23
CA LYS A 125 -11.89 17.42 16.77
C LYS A 125 -12.48 16.28 15.93
N ASN A 126 -12.38 16.37 14.60
CA ASN A 126 -12.91 15.35 13.70
C ASN A 126 -12.13 14.03 13.81
N ILE A 127 -10.80 14.10 14.00
CA ILE A 127 -9.96 12.93 14.25
C ILE A 127 -10.27 12.30 15.61
N GLU A 128 -10.58 13.09 16.65
CA GLU A 128 -11.00 12.56 17.95
C GLU A 128 -12.32 11.76 17.84
N LEU A 129 -13.28 12.28 17.10
CA LEU A 129 -14.53 11.58 16.81
C LEU A 129 -14.27 10.29 16.02
N MET A 130 -13.42 10.35 14.98
CA MET A 130 -13.04 9.18 14.20
C MET A 130 -12.31 8.13 15.04
N LYS A 131 -11.41 8.52 15.96
CA LYS A 131 -10.77 7.60 16.91
C LYS A 131 -11.80 6.83 17.73
N SER A 132 -12.85 7.50 18.19
CA SER A 132 -13.91 6.86 18.98
C SER A 132 -14.61 5.75 18.19
N GLU A 133 -14.95 6.00 16.92
CA GLU A 133 -15.53 4.98 16.03
C GLU A 133 -14.58 3.81 15.79
N ILE A 134 -13.30 4.10 15.56
CA ILE A 134 -12.26 3.08 15.34
C ILE A 134 -12.09 2.19 16.58
N VAL A 135 -12.12 2.77 17.77
CA VAL A 135 -12.05 2.02 19.04
C VAL A 135 -13.27 1.11 19.19
N ALA A 136 -14.46 1.61 18.85
CA ALA A 136 -15.72 0.87 18.92
C ALA A 136 -15.86 -0.23 17.85
N ALA A 137 -15.09 -0.19 16.76
CA ALA A 137 -15.18 -1.15 15.66
C ALA A 137 -14.90 -2.60 16.12
N GLU A 138 -15.85 -3.52 15.94
CA GLU A 138 -15.66 -4.92 16.32
C GLU A 138 -14.84 -5.71 15.28
N ASP A 139 -15.05 -5.42 14.00
CA ASP A 139 -14.34 -6.03 12.88
C ASP A 139 -13.30 -5.04 12.30
N PHE A 140 -12.04 -5.48 12.27
CA PHE A 140 -10.89 -4.70 11.81
C PHE A 140 -10.38 -5.13 10.43
N ALA A 141 -11.17 -5.90 9.68
CA ALA A 141 -10.89 -6.19 8.27
C ALA A 141 -10.95 -4.91 7.40
N ALA A 142 -10.14 -4.86 6.34
CA ALA A 142 -10.01 -3.69 5.47
C ALA A 142 -11.36 -3.22 4.87
N SER A 143 -12.21 -4.14 4.43
CA SER A 143 -13.54 -3.82 3.88
C SER A 143 -14.51 -3.23 4.91
N SER A 144 -14.43 -3.71 6.15
CA SER A 144 -15.27 -3.24 7.26
C SER A 144 -14.82 -1.85 7.71
N LEU A 145 -13.50 -1.62 7.78
CA LEU A 145 -12.92 -0.31 8.02
C LEU A 145 -13.20 0.69 6.89
N GLU A 146 -13.15 0.26 5.63
CA GLU A 146 -13.52 1.10 4.49
C GLU A 146 -14.96 1.59 4.62
N THR A 147 -15.89 0.68 4.91
CA THR A 147 -17.30 1.00 5.12
C THR A 147 -17.49 1.96 6.31
N LEU A 148 -16.86 1.65 7.46
CA LEU A 148 -16.92 2.48 8.66
C LEU A 148 -16.42 3.91 8.40
N LEU A 149 -15.24 4.05 7.79
CA LEU A 149 -14.65 5.36 7.54
C LEU A 149 -15.47 6.16 6.53
N HIS A 150 -15.99 5.53 5.47
CA HIS A 150 -16.84 6.22 4.50
C HIS A 150 -18.17 6.67 5.11
N ASN A 151 -18.84 5.81 5.90
CA ASN A 151 -20.08 6.17 6.57
C ASN A 151 -19.87 7.32 7.56
N PHE A 152 -18.81 7.25 8.39
CA PHE A 152 -18.45 8.30 9.32
C PHE A 152 -18.27 9.66 8.62
N LEU A 153 -17.56 9.68 7.49
CA LEU A 153 -17.37 10.90 6.70
C LEU A 153 -18.70 11.44 6.16
N GLN A 154 -19.59 10.56 5.67
CA GLN A 154 -20.90 10.96 5.15
C GLN A 154 -21.81 11.52 6.25
N GLU A 155 -21.95 10.83 7.37
CA GLU A 155 -22.82 11.21 8.49
C GLU A 155 -22.42 12.56 9.10
N ASN A 156 -21.12 12.83 9.17
CA ASN A 156 -20.58 14.08 9.71
C ASN A 156 -20.40 15.17 8.64
N ASN A 157 -20.76 14.91 7.37
CA ASN A 157 -20.53 15.81 6.23
C ASN A 157 -19.07 16.26 6.06
N PHE A 158 -18.13 15.37 6.35
CA PHE A 158 -16.69 15.63 6.22
C PHE A 158 -16.19 15.26 4.83
N LYS A 159 -15.29 16.09 4.28
CA LYS A 159 -14.64 15.78 3.02
C LYS A 159 -13.49 14.78 3.25
N ALA A 160 -13.51 13.68 2.49
CA ALA A 160 -12.44 12.68 2.54
C ALA A 160 -11.03 13.28 2.37
N GLY A 161 -10.88 14.24 1.46
CA GLY A 161 -9.61 14.93 1.19
C GLY A 161 -9.10 15.83 2.33
N GLU A 162 -9.91 16.10 3.35
CA GLU A 162 -9.51 16.86 4.54
C GLU A 162 -9.05 15.93 5.67
N ILE A 163 -9.69 14.76 5.82
CA ILE A 163 -9.45 13.84 6.94
C ILE A 163 -8.50 12.69 6.58
N LEU A 164 -8.73 11.99 5.46
CA LEU A 164 -7.97 10.76 5.13
C LEU A 164 -6.46 11.02 4.94
N PRO A 165 -6.01 12.14 4.34
CA PRO A 165 -4.58 12.43 4.27
C PRO A 165 -3.95 12.66 5.64
N VAL A 166 -4.67 13.30 6.56
CA VAL A 166 -4.21 13.52 7.95
C VAL A 166 -4.08 12.16 8.64
N LEU A 167 -5.12 11.32 8.59
CA LEU A 167 -5.09 9.97 9.15
C LEU A 167 -3.94 9.13 8.58
N ARG A 168 -3.70 9.18 7.27
CA ARG A 168 -2.56 8.47 6.65
C ARG A 168 -1.23 8.93 7.25
N VAL A 169 -1.01 10.24 7.34
CA VAL A 169 0.23 10.78 7.91
C VAL A 169 0.35 10.39 9.38
N MET A 170 -0.74 10.37 10.15
CA MET A 170 -0.71 9.88 11.55
C MET A 170 -0.26 8.42 11.65
N LEU A 171 -0.69 7.56 10.73
CA LEU A 171 -0.39 6.12 10.75
C LEU A 171 0.99 5.77 10.19
N ILE A 172 1.44 6.44 9.12
CA ILE A 172 2.64 6.03 8.37
C ILE A 172 3.64 7.16 8.13
N GLY A 173 3.41 8.36 8.64
CA GLY A 173 4.31 9.51 8.49
C GLY A 173 4.31 10.17 7.10
N SER A 174 3.79 9.48 6.07
CA SER A 174 3.80 9.93 4.69
C SER A 174 2.40 10.24 4.16
N LYS A 175 2.31 11.21 3.25
CA LYS A 175 1.07 11.53 2.52
C LYS A 175 0.75 10.50 1.42
N THR A 176 1.75 9.73 1.00
CA THR A 176 1.64 8.68 -0.01
C THR A 176 1.72 7.31 0.64
N GLY A 177 0.89 6.38 0.18
CA GLY A 177 0.87 5.01 0.68
C GLY A 177 -0.40 4.28 0.22
N PRO A 178 -0.66 3.09 0.79
CA PRO A 178 -1.91 2.37 0.58
C PRO A 178 -3.14 3.14 1.07
N ALA A 179 -4.32 2.56 0.89
CA ALA A 179 -5.53 3.11 1.47
C ALA A 179 -5.45 3.03 3.01
N VAL A 180 -6.04 4.01 3.70
CA VAL A 180 -5.91 4.09 5.17
C VAL A 180 -6.52 2.90 5.90
N PHE A 181 -7.61 2.34 5.35
CA PHE A 181 -8.25 1.14 5.90
C PHE A 181 -7.40 -0.13 5.70
N GLU A 182 -6.65 -0.24 4.60
CA GLU A 182 -5.67 -1.33 4.42
C GLU A 182 -4.53 -1.20 5.42
N ILE A 183 -4.04 0.04 5.62
CA ILE A 183 -3.00 0.32 6.61
C ILE A 183 -3.46 -0.11 8.00
N MET A 184 -4.64 0.36 8.41
CA MET A 184 -5.20 0.06 9.73
C MET A 184 -5.49 -1.43 9.92
N ALA A 185 -6.00 -2.12 8.90
CA ALA A 185 -6.28 -3.54 8.97
C ALA A 185 -5.02 -4.36 9.26
N VAL A 186 -3.91 -4.03 8.60
CA VAL A 186 -2.62 -4.70 8.83
C VAL A 186 -1.99 -4.27 10.16
N LEU A 187 -1.99 -2.97 10.50
CA LEU A 187 -1.46 -2.50 11.79
C LEU A 187 -2.23 -3.08 12.98
N GLY A 188 -3.54 -3.30 12.81
CA GLY A 188 -4.45 -3.63 13.89
C GLY A 188 -4.89 -2.39 14.67
N LYS A 189 -5.89 -2.59 15.52
CA LYS A 189 -6.55 -1.51 16.28
C LYS A 189 -5.60 -0.80 17.23
N ASP A 190 -4.94 -1.55 18.11
CA ASP A 190 -4.13 -0.98 19.18
C ASP A 190 -2.98 -0.14 18.62
N GLU A 191 -2.23 -0.68 17.65
CA GLU A 191 -1.13 0.04 17.01
C GLU A 191 -1.61 1.28 16.24
N SER A 192 -2.76 1.18 15.54
CA SER A 192 -3.36 2.34 14.87
C SER A 192 -3.65 3.48 15.85
N ILE A 193 -4.28 3.18 16.99
CA ILE A 193 -4.61 4.17 18.02
C ILE A 193 -3.35 4.73 18.69
N ILE A 194 -2.34 3.89 18.99
CA ILE A 194 -1.05 4.32 19.53
C ILE A 194 -0.40 5.36 18.59
N ARG A 195 -0.33 5.05 17.29
CA ARG A 195 0.25 5.95 16.30
C ARG A 195 -0.53 7.23 16.15
N MET A 196 -1.87 7.16 16.15
CA MET A 196 -2.72 8.33 16.09
C MET A 196 -2.49 9.27 17.28
N ASN A 197 -2.47 8.74 18.50
CA ASN A 197 -2.23 9.52 19.71
C ASN A 197 -0.83 10.14 19.72
N ARG A 198 0.19 9.39 19.31
CA ARG A 198 1.56 9.91 19.18
C ARG A 198 1.64 11.04 18.15
N ALA A 199 1.03 10.86 16.99
CA ALA A 199 1.04 11.85 15.92
C ALA A 199 0.33 13.14 16.33
N GLU A 200 -0.79 13.04 17.06
CA GLU A 200 -1.53 14.20 17.57
C GLU A 200 -0.63 15.15 18.39
N VAL A 201 0.12 14.59 19.36
CA VAL A 201 1.06 15.34 20.20
C VAL A 201 2.16 16.00 19.37
N VAL A 202 2.66 15.31 18.33
CA VAL A 202 3.70 15.84 17.45
C VAL A 202 3.14 16.96 16.57
N PHE A 203 1.95 16.79 16.01
CA PHE A 203 1.32 17.79 15.14
C PHE A 203 1.02 19.08 15.88
N ASP A 204 0.52 18.99 17.12
CA ASP A 204 0.29 20.16 17.98
C ASP A 204 1.58 20.96 18.21
N LYS A 205 2.69 20.27 18.51
CA LYS A 205 4.01 20.91 18.66
C LYS A 205 4.49 21.56 17.37
N MET A 206 4.25 20.90 16.22
CA MET A 206 4.60 21.45 14.91
C MET A 206 3.81 22.72 14.60
N MET A 207 2.53 22.79 14.96
CA MET A 207 1.70 23.98 14.74
C MET A 207 2.02 25.12 15.71
N ALA A 208 2.43 24.82 16.95
CA ALA A 208 2.85 25.84 17.91
C ALA A 208 4.22 26.47 17.59
N ALA A 209 5.02 25.84 16.73
CA ALA A 209 6.33 26.32 16.28
C ALA A 209 6.28 27.15 14.98
N VAL A 210 5.09 27.35 14.40
CA VAL A 210 4.82 28.15 13.19
C VAL A 210 4.27 29.51 13.61
#